data_AF-A0A5R2N6M6-F1
#
_entry.id   AF-A0A5R2N6M6-F1
#
_cell.length_a   1.000
_cell.length_b   1.000
_cell.length_c   1.000
_cell.angle_alpha   90.00
_cell.angle_beta   90.00
_cell.angle_gamma   90.00
#
_symmetry.space_group_name_H-M   'P 1'
#
loop_
_entity.id
_entity.type
_entity.pdbx_description
1 polymer ?
#
loop_
_entity_poly.entity_id
_entity_poly.type
_entity_poly.pdbx_seq_one_letter_code
_entity_poly.pdbx_strand_id
1 'polypeptide(L)'
;MSAAELKNLPPVPASGASDMAHIVLTFDNNKLASALYGQFDENLARLEQKLGVDIRSRGNQLTIKGSASAAEQARRALDNLYGILQKGIDIGQSDVDGAVRMTITAA
;
A
#
# COMPACT_ATOMS: atom_id res chain seq x y z
N MET A 1 -12.69 32.30 -32.82
CA MET A 1 -13.70 31.40 -32.24
C MET A 1 -13.01 30.10 -31.85
N SER A 2 -13.37 29.58 -30.68
CA SER A 2 -12.63 28.66 -29.82
C SER A 2 -12.97 27.19 -30.05
N ALA A 3 -12.05 26.32 -29.62
CA ALA A 3 -12.25 25.12 -28.77
C ALA A 3 -10.87 24.44 -28.65
N ALA A 4 -10.08 24.69 -27.60
CA ALA A 4 -10.14 24.01 -26.30
C ALA A 4 -9.98 22.48 -26.39
N GLU A 5 -8.88 22.01 -25.79
CA GLU A 5 -8.70 20.70 -25.14
C GLU A 5 -8.59 19.44 -26.03
N LEU A 6 -7.39 18.86 -26.05
CA LEU A 6 -7.14 17.66 -25.25
C LEU A 6 -5.63 17.39 -25.16
N LYS A 7 -5.17 17.38 -23.93
CA LYS A 7 -3.78 17.24 -23.52
C LYS A 7 -3.39 15.77 -23.71
N ASN A 8 -2.97 15.40 -24.92
CA ASN A 8 -2.36 14.10 -25.19
C ASN A 8 -0.94 14.09 -24.58
N LEU A 9 -0.89 13.93 -23.26
CA LEU A 9 0.29 13.37 -22.61
C LEU A 9 0.38 11.90 -23.06
N PRO A 10 1.54 11.42 -23.50
CA PRO A 10 1.71 10.01 -23.79
C PRO A 10 1.41 9.20 -22.51
N PRO A 11 0.62 8.12 -22.58
CA PRO A 11 0.55 7.18 -21.47
C PRO A 11 1.96 6.62 -21.25
N VAL A 12 2.50 6.92 -20.07
CA VAL A 12 3.67 6.28 -19.47
C VAL A 12 3.54 4.74 -19.53
N PRO A 13 4.67 4.01 -19.56
CA PRO A 13 4.86 2.83 -20.42
C PRO A 13 3.94 1.66 -20.11
N ALA A 14 3.66 0.91 -21.17
CA ALA A 14 2.84 -0.28 -21.23
C ALA A 14 3.25 -1.38 -20.23
N SER A 15 2.47 -1.53 -19.15
CA SER A 15 2.18 -2.78 -18.43
C SER A 15 1.21 -2.45 -17.28
N GLY A 16 -0.07 -2.80 -17.38
CA GLY A 16 -0.94 -2.79 -16.18
C GLY A 16 -2.40 -2.37 -16.33
N ALA A 17 -2.86 -1.90 -17.50
CA ALA A 17 -4.29 -1.60 -17.66
C ALA A 17 -5.21 -2.85 -17.58
N SER A 18 -4.65 -4.06 -17.68
CA SER A 18 -5.41 -5.32 -17.62
C SER A 18 -5.36 -6.05 -16.26
N ASP A 19 -4.55 -5.60 -15.30
CA ASP A 19 -4.32 -6.31 -14.02
C ASP A 19 -4.40 -5.35 -12.83
N MET A 20 -5.47 -4.54 -12.74
CA MET A 20 -5.75 -3.82 -11.50
C MET A 20 -6.32 -4.79 -10.46
N ALA A 21 -5.67 -4.87 -9.31
CA ALA A 21 -6.14 -5.65 -8.17
C ALA A 21 -6.77 -4.74 -7.12
N HIS A 22 -7.78 -5.30 -6.45
CA HIS A 22 -8.43 -4.74 -5.29
C HIS A 22 -8.35 -5.75 -4.16
N ILE A 23 -7.55 -5.45 -3.14
CA ILE A 23 -7.31 -6.35 -2.01
C ILE A 23 -7.89 -5.71 -0.77
N VAL A 24 -8.65 -6.49 0.00
CA VAL A 24 -9.18 -6.08 1.29
C VAL A 24 -8.51 -6.91 2.36
N LEU A 25 -7.90 -6.23 3.34
CA LEU A 25 -7.36 -6.81 4.55
C LEU A 25 -8.23 -6.42 5.74
N THR A 26 -8.37 -7.34 6.68
CA THR A 26 -9.05 -7.11 7.95
C THR A 26 -8.11 -7.54 9.07
N PHE A 27 -7.90 -6.65 10.02
CA PHE A 27 -7.07 -6.91 11.19
C PHE A 27 -7.95 -7.24 12.39
N ASP A 28 -7.59 -8.28 13.13
CA ASP A 28 -8.38 -8.73 14.29
C ASP A 28 -8.27 -7.79 15.50
N ASN A 29 -7.18 -7.03 15.59
CA ASN A 29 -6.92 -6.13 16.71
C ASN A 29 -6.78 -4.68 16.24
N ASN A 30 -7.76 -3.86 16.58
CA ASN A 30 -7.80 -2.43 16.23
C ASN A 30 -6.60 -1.65 16.74
N LYS A 31 -6.02 -2.02 17.90
CA LYS A 31 -4.84 -1.34 18.45
C LYS A 31 -3.61 -1.60 17.58
N LEU A 32 -3.42 -2.85 17.16
CA LEU A 32 -2.32 -3.23 16.27
C LEU A 32 -2.54 -2.67 14.86
N ALA A 33 -3.78 -2.64 14.37
CA ALA A 33 -4.11 -1.98 13.12
C ALA A 33 -3.75 -0.47 13.17
N SER A 34 -4.13 0.22 14.24
CA SER A 34 -3.77 1.64 14.41
C SER A 34 -2.27 1.86 14.50
N ALA A 35 -1.53 0.98 15.19
CA ALA A 35 -0.07 1.05 15.25
C ALA A 35 0.56 0.79 13.87
N LEU A 36 -0.01 -0.14 13.10
CA LEU A 36 0.41 -0.44 11.74
C LEU A 36 0.24 0.77 10.82
N TYR A 37 -0.90 1.46 10.91
CA TYR A 37 -1.21 2.62 10.07
C TYR A 37 -0.30 3.81 10.41
N GLY A 38 0.17 3.89 11.66
CA GLY A 38 1.02 4.96 12.15
C GLY A 38 0.23 6.22 12.47
N GLN A 39 0.93 7.26 12.91
CA GLN A 39 0.31 8.52 13.27
C GLN A 39 -0.23 9.21 12.00
N PHE A 40 -1.54 9.50 11.96
CA PHE A 40 -2.22 10.07 10.79
C PHE A 40 -2.00 9.28 9.48
N ASP A 41 -2.00 7.94 9.56
CA ASP A 41 -1.78 7.05 8.41
C ASP A 41 -0.41 7.22 7.73
N GLU A 42 0.61 7.75 8.43
CA GLU A 42 1.95 8.01 7.86
C GLU A 42 2.61 6.76 7.25
N ASN A 43 2.41 5.59 7.85
CA ASN A 43 2.99 4.35 7.35
C ASN A 43 2.29 3.89 6.08
N LEU A 44 0.98 4.12 5.99
CA LEU A 44 0.19 3.81 4.79
C LEU A 44 0.61 4.71 3.64
N ALA A 45 0.68 6.03 3.88
CA ALA A 45 1.13 7.00 2.88
C ALA A 45 2.54 6.66 2.33
N ARG A 46 3.43 6.20 3.21
CA ARG A 46 4.77 5.75 2.81
C ARG A 46 4.73 4.48 1.94
N LEU A 47 3.88 3.50 2.28
CA LEU A 47 3.68 2.31 1.46
C LEU A 47 3.13 2.67 0.07
N GLU A 48 2.11 3.53 0.03
CA GLU A 48 1.49 4.05 -1.19
C GLU A 48 2.52 4.71 -2.11
N GLN A 49 3.35 5.60 -1.56
CA GLN A 49 4.39 6.29 -2.33
C GLN A 49 5.45 5.36 -2.88
N LYS A 50 5.83 4.31 -2.14
CA LYS A 50 6.90 3.39 -2.56
C LYS A 50 6.44 2.33 -3.56
N LEU A 51 5.22 1.85 -3.42
CA LEU A 51 4.67 0.79 -4.26
C LEU A 51 3.78 1.31 -5.39
N GLY A 52 3.36 2.59 -5.35
CA GLY A 52 2.47 3.18 -6.33
C GLY A 52 1.04 2.63 -6.25
N VAL A 53 0.56 2.37 -5.03
CA VAL A 53 -0.80 1.87 -4.73
C VAL A 53 -1.63 2.94 -4.00
N ASP A 54 -2.95 2.83 -4.03
CA ASP A 54 -3.88 3.59 -3.16
C ASP A 54 -4.33 2.66 -2.02
N ILE A 55 -4.11 3.12 -0.79
CA ILE A 55 -4.43 2.41 0.44
C ILE A 55 -5.42 3.24 1.25
N ARG A 56 -6.53 2.61 1.66
CA ARG A 56 -7.56 3.26 2.48
C ARG A 56 -7.83 2.44 3.73
N SER A 57 -7.61 3.05 4.89
CA SER A 57 -8.03 2.51 6.19
C SER A 57 -9.48 2.89 6.49
N ARG A 58 -10.26 1.95 7.01
CA ARG A 58 -11.61 2.16 7.55
C ARG A 58 -11.81 1.26 8.77
N GLY A 59 -11.56 1.81 9.95
CA GLY A 59 -11.60 1.04 11.20
C GLY A 59 -10.47 0.01 11.24
N ASN A 60 -10.82 -1.27 11.27
CA ASN A 60 -9.85 -2.38 11.24
C ASN A 60 -9.68 -3.00 9.84
N GLN A 61 -10.36 -2.43 8.84
CA GLN A 61 -10.28 -2.88 7.47
C GLN A 61 -9.40 -1.93 6.68
N LEU A 62 -8.59 -2.50 5.79
CA LEU A 62 -7.70 -1.76 4.92
C LEU A 62 -7.89 -2.24 3.49
N THR A 63 -8.04 -1.30 2.57
CA THR A 63 -8.29 -1.57 1.16
C THR A 63 -7.09 -1.12 0.36
N ILE A 64 -6.58 -1.97 -0.53
CA ILE A 64 -5.42 -1.71 -1.39
C ILE A 64 -5.89 -1.78 -2.83
N LYS A 65 -5.53 -0.77 -3.62
CA LYS A 65 -5.84 -0.66 -5.05
C LYS A 65 -4.57 -0.33 -5.82
N GLY A 66 -4.31 -1.05 -6.90
CA GLY A 66 -3.15 -0.81 -7.74
C GLY A 66 -2.97 -1.92 -8.76
N SER A 67 -1.78 -2.05 -9.34
CA SER A 67 -1.44 -3.22 -10.15
C SER A 67 -1.43 -4.48 -9.29
N ALA A 68 -1.74 -5.64 -9.87
CA ALA A 68 -1.79 -6.91 -9.15
C ALA A 68 -0.50 -7.21 -8.37
N SER A 69 0.66 -6.96 -8.99
CA SER A 69 1.97 -7.12 -8.36
C SER A 69 2.15 -6.13 -7.18
N ALA A 70 1.87 -4.84 -7.39
CA ALA A 70 2.07 -3.83 -6.35
C ALA A 70 1.10 -4.00 -5.17
N ALA A 71 -0.16 -4.35 -5.45
CA ALA A 71 -1.16 -4.61 -4.44
C ALA A 71 -0.79 -5.83 -3.59
N GLU A 72 -0.28 -6.90 -4.21
CA GLU A 72 0.18 -8.10 -3.50
C GLU A 72 1.46 -7.81 -2.69
N GLN A 73 2.38 -7.00 -3.20
CA GLN A 73 3.54 -6.52 -2.44
C GLN A 73 3.12 -5.71 -1.22
N ALA A 74 2.16 -4.79 -1.38
CA ALA A 74 1.62 -3.99 -0.27
C ALA A 74 0.94 -4.89 0.77
N ARG A 75 0.15 -5.87 0.33
CA ARG A 75 -0.48 -6.87 1.20
C ARG A 75 0.54 -7.59 2.05
N ARG A 76 1.58 -8.15 1.41
CA ARG A 76 2.65 -8.89 2.09
C ARG A 76 3.43 -8.03 3.07
N ALA A 77 3.73 -6.78 2.71
CA ALA A 77 4.40 -5.84 3.60
C ALA A 77 3.55 -5.57 4.86
N LEU A 78 2.25 -5.32 4.68
CA LEU A 78 1.31 -5.08 5.78
C LEU A 78 1.14 -6.33 6.67
N ASP A 79 0.98 -7.51 6.08
CA ASP A 79 0.88 -8.79 6.83
C ASP A 79 2.14 -9.04 7.68
N ASN A 80 3.33 -8.81 7.11
CA ASN A 80 4.59 -8.97 7.83
C ASN A 80 4.71 -8.00 9.01
N LEU A 81 4.43 -6.71 8.77
CA LEU A 81 4.48 -5.68 9.82
C LEU A 81 3.44 -5.94 10.91
N TYR A 82 2.24 -6.38 10.54
CA TYR A 82 1.21 -6.79 11.49
C TYR A 82 1.67 -8.00 12.34
N GLY A 83 2.32 -9.00 11.72
CA GLY A 83 2.89 -10.14 12.44
C GLY A 83 4.00 -9.76 13.43
N ILE A 84 4.75 -8.69 13.17
CA ILE A 84 5.73 -8.12 14.10
C ILE A 84 5.02 -7.47 15.29
N LEU A 85 4.00 -6.65 15.02
CA LEU A 85 3.16 -6.03 16.04
C LEU A 85 2.44 -7.06 16.93
N GLN A 86 1.96 -8.16 16.35
CA GLN A 86 1.35 -9.27 17.10
C GLN A 86 2.31 -9.92 18.11
N LYS A 87 3.62 -9.84 17.88
CA LYS A 87 4.65 -10.33 18.81
C LYS A 87 4.98 -9.32 19.92
N GLY A 88 4.32 -8.16 19.93
CA GLY A 88 4.58 -7.08 20.88
C GLY A 88 5.84 -6.28 20.54
N ILE A 89 6.28 -6.31 19.28
CA ILE A 89 7.42 -5.52 18.80
C ILE A 89 6.86 -4.28 18.10
N ASP A 90 7.28 -3.10 18.53
CA ASP A 90 6.92 -1.84 17.87
C ASP A 90 7.58 -1.73 16.49
N ILE A 91 6.88 -1.10 15.55
CA ILE A 91 7.40 -0.81 14.21
C ILE A 91 7.55 0.69 14.02
N GLY A 92 8.61 1.09 13.33
CA GLY A 92 8.83 2.47 12.90
C GLY A 92 8.91 2.59 11.37
N GLN A 93 9.12 3.81 10.89
CA GLN A 93 9.20 4.11 9.45
C GLN A 93 10.31 3.31 8.73
N SER A 94 11.41 3.02 9.42
CA SER A 94 12.52 2.20 8.89
C SER A 94 12.10 0.74 8.66
N ASP A 95 11.24 0.20 9.52
CA ASP A 95 10.72 -1.16 9.38
C ASP A 95 9.74 -1.25 8.21
N VAL A 96 8.90 -0.22 8.05
CA VAL A 96 7.99 -0.09 6.90
C VAL A 96 8.77 -0.08 5.59
N ASP A 97 9.86 0.69 5.54
CA ASP A 97 10.76 0.72 4.39
C ASP A 97 11.44 -0.62 4.10
N GLY A 98 11.90 -1.29 5.15
CA GLY A 98 12.48 -2.62 5.08
C GLY A 98 11.50 -3.63 4.52
N ALA A 99 10.27 -3.64 5.04
CA ALA A 99 9.20 -4.55 4.61
C ALA A 99 8.86 -4.35 3.13
N VAL A 100 8.69 -3.10 2.68
CA VAL A 100 8.45 -2.81 1.27
C VAL A 100 9.61 -3.32 0.40
N ARG A 101 10.85 -3.03 0.78
CA ARG A 101 12.03 -3.45 0.01
C ARG A 101 12.18 -4.98 -0.08
N MET A 102 11.84 -5.70 0.99
CA MET A 102 11.83 -7.16 1.00
C MET A 102 10.82 -7.74 0.00
N THR A 103 9.63 -7.13 -0.13
CA THR A 103 8.60 -7.61 -1.07
C THR A 103 8.96 -7.40 -2.55
N ILE A 104 9.74 -6.37 -2.86
CA ILE A 104 10.24 -6.10 -4.23
C ILE A 104 11.37 -7.09 -4.59
N THR A 105 12.20 -7.47 -3.62
CA THR A 105 13.36 -8.35 -3.85
C THR A 105 12.96 -9.82 -3.94
N ALA A 106 11.85 -10.20 -3.30
CA ALA A 106 11.33 -11.57 -3.29
C ALA A 106 10.44 -11.92 -4.51
N ALA A 107 10.49 -11.11 -5.58
CA ALA A 107 9.67 -11.25 -6.79
C ALA A 107 10.50 -11.77 -7.98
#